data_AF-A0AAN6ZYE6-F1
#
_entry.id   AF-A0AAN6ZYE6-F1
#
_cell.length_a   1.000
_cell.length_b   1.000
_cell.length_c   1.000
_cell.angle_alpha   90.00
_cell.angle_beta   90.00
_cell.angle_gamma   90.00
#
_symmetry.space_group_name_H-M   'P 1'
#
loop_
_entity.id
_entity.type
_entity.pdbx_description
1 polymer ?
#
loop_
_entity_poly.entity_id
_entity_poly.type
_entity_poly.pdbx_seq_one_letter_code
_entity_poly.pdbx_strand_id
1 'polypeptide(L)'
;MDTASAPADSGEEILRAVTTAGKRLFWTLNGALEGAIQVAPSEYYEPGAFMEPYFGPDGSPHAGCHDADAADLYPGRIGPRPGDETLDPPIYLLECCGQKRPWARDTHLQVAAQGEFLTVHEYVSAVHPWLMAMRDTLLDVLGKMDGTPKWPPETKLAVLYLGPGPLRIGHEDKWATWHKRPPVVRPAIDQPSAEERQRRAIERMMARSAAMIRAREEEAARVAEMEKEK
;
A
#
# COMPACT_ATOMS: atom_id res chain seq x y z
N MET A 1 50.68 -22.23 10.67
CA MET A 1 50.39 -21.46 9.44
C MET A 1 48.88 -21.52 9.31
N ASP A 2 48.22 -20.61 10.01
CA ASP A 2 46.77 -20.57 10.15
C ASP A 2 46.25 -19.38 9.36
N THR A 3 45.53 -19.65 8.28
CA THR A 3 44.73 -18.66 7.57
C THR A 3 43.28 -19.09 7.71
N ALA A 4 42.62 -18.56 8.74
CA ALA A 4 41.18 -18.60 8.87
C ALA A 4 40.59 -17.51 7.96
N SER A 5 39.83 -17.94 6.96
CA SER A 5 39.07 -17.08 6.06
C SER A 5 37.93 -16.43 6.84
N ALA A 6 37.90 -15.10 6.88
CA ALA A 6 36.75 -14.36 7.39
C ALA A 6 35.55 -14.52 6.44
N PRO A 7 34.30 -14.62 6.94
CA PRO A 7 33.12 -14.55 6.10
C PRO A 7 32.97 -13.14 5.54
N ALA A 8 32.72 -13.06 4.24
CA ALA A 8 32.36 -11.84 3.54
C ALA A 8 31.06 -11.29 4.12
N ASP A 9 31.19 -10.19 4.86
CA ASP A 9 30.08 -9.34 5.27
C ASP A 9 29.51 -8.69 4.00
N SER A 10 28.44 -9.29 3.49
CA SER A 10 27.69 -8.78 2.35
C SER A 10 26.87 -7.60 2.85
N GLY A 11 27.39 -6.40 2.64
CA GLY A 11 26.68 -5.13 2.82
C GLY A 11 25.54 -4.96 1.81
N GLU A 12 24.59 -5.90 1.82
CA GLU A 12 23.39 -5.91 0.98
C GLU A 12 22.17 -5.80 1.91
N GLU A 13 21.47 -4.66 1.79
CA GLU A 13 20.12 -4.38 2.29
C GLU A 13 19.90 -4.14 3.80
N ILE A 14 20.48 -3.06 4.35
CA ILE A 14 19.80 -2.31 5.43
C ILE A 14 18.80 -1.33 4.80
N LEU A 15 17.90 -1.84 3.96
CA LEU A 15 16.64 -1.13 3.66
C LEU A 15 15.67 -1.52 4.77
N ARG A 16 15.77 -0.81 5.90
CA ARG A 16 14.99 -1.08 7.12
C ARG A 16 13.51 -1.24 6.77
N ALA A 17 13.03 -2.48 6.78
CA ALA A 17 11.63 -2.79 6.63
C ALA A 17 10.86 -2.16 7.79
N VAL A 18 9.77 -1.44 7.48
CA VAL A 18 8.85 -0.93 8.52
C VAL A 18 8.40 -2.09 9.41
N THR A 19 8.49 -1.87 10.72
CA THR A 19 8.10 -2.84 11.74
C THR A 19 6.65 -3.25 11.56
N THR A 20 6.27 -4.43 12.05
CA THR A 20 4.87 -4.88 12.05
C THR A 20 3.94 -3.85 12.69
N ALA A 21 4.40 -3.16 13.74
CA ALA A 21 3.66 -2.06 14.36
C ALA A 21 3.47 -0.86 13.41
N GLY A 22 4.52 -0.46 12.68
CA GLY A 22 4.43 0.66 11.73
C GLY A 22 3.50 0.38 10.55
N LYS A 23 3.38 -0.88 10.10
CA LYS A 23 2.42 -1.28 9.04
C LYS A 23 0.96 -1.11 9.45
N ARG A 24 0.68 -1.01 10.74
CA ARG A 24 -0.69 -0.83 11.28
C ARG A 24 -1.13 0.63 11.29
N LEU A 25 -0.20 1.56 11.07
CA LEU A 25 -0.49 2.98 11.13
C LEU A 25 -1.27 3.42 9.89
N PHE A 26 -2.42 4.03 10.13
CA PHE A 26 -3.25 4.67 9.14
C PHE A 26 -3.35 6.15 9.46
N TRP A 27 -2.73 6.98 8.63
CA TRP A 27 -2.73 8.43 8.81
C TRP A 27 -3.50 9.10 7.67
N THR A 28 -4.68 9.60 8.01
CA THR A 28 -5.54 10.38 7.12
C THR A 28 -5.24 11.87 7.23
N LEU A 29 -5.35 12.57 6.11
CA LEU A 29 -5.24 14.03 6.06
C LEU A 29 -6.64 14.65 5.88
N ASN A 30 -7.63 14.11 6.62
CA ASN A 30 -9.05 14.47 6.48
C ASN A 30 -9.66 14.80 7.85
N GLY A 31 -9.21 15.87 8.50
CA GLY A 31 -9.80 16.33 9.76
C GLY A 31 -8.78 16.81 10.77
N ALA A 32 -9.16 16.74 12.05
CA ALA A 32 -8.31 17.11 13.18
C ALA A 32 -7.35 15.96 13.55
N LEU A 33 -6.23 16.29 14.19
CA LEU A 33 -5.15 15.36 14.47
C LEU A 33 -5.59 14.16 15.32
N GLU A 34 -6.50 14.40 16.26
CA GLU A 34 -6.96 13.43 17.26
C GLU A 34 -7.61 12.21 16.61
N GLY A 35 -8.26 12.39 15.47
CA GLY A 35 -8.86 11.31 14.67
C GLY A 35 -8.08 10.95 13.42
N ALA A 36 -7.04 11.72 13.09
CA ALA A 36 -6.29 11.60 11.85
C ALA A 36 -5.42 10.35 11.81
N ILE A 37 -4.90 9.92 12.96
CA ILE A 37 -3.98 8.78 13.06
C ILE A 37 -4.64 7.67 13.84
N GLN A 38 -4.74 6.52 13.18
CA GLN A 38 -5.42 5.36 13.69
C GLN A 38 -4.50 4.14 13.55
N VAL A 39 -4.70 3.17 14.43
CA VAL A 39 -3.94 1.94 14.49
C VAL A 39 -4.87 0.80 14.15
N ALA A 40 -4.59 0.11 13.04
CA ALA A 40 -5.30 -1.11 12.69
C ALA A 40 -5.02 -2.21 13.73
N PRO A 41 -5.96 -3.13 14.00
CA PRO A 41 -5.77 -4.19 14.99
C PRO A 41 -4.69 -5.21 14.55
N SER A 42 -4.44 -5.31 13.24
CA SER A 42 -3.44 -6.20 12.66
C SER A 42 -2.65 -5.51 11.55
N GLU A 43 -1.52 -6.08 11.13
CA GLU A 43 -0.74 -5.58 9.99
C GLU A 43 -1.52 -5.60 8.67
N TYR A 44 -2.62 -6.35 8.64
CA TYR A 44 -3.57 -6.37 7.53
C TYR A 44 -4.83 -5.57 7.89
N TYR A 45 -5.26 -4.74 6.96
CA TYR A 45 -6.52 -4.04 7.01
C TYR A 45 -7.65 -4.96 6.54
N GLU A 46 -8.67 -5.11 7.40
CA GLU A 46 -9.95 -5.71 7.05
C GLU A 46 -11.01 -4.61 6.95
N PRO A 47 -11.75 -4.49 5.83
CA PRO A 47 -12.81 -3.50 5.72
C PRO A 47 -13.82 -3.63 6.87
N GLY A 48 -14.06 -2.54 7.59
CA GLY A 48 -14.94 -2.52 8.76
C GLY A 48 -14.28 -2.91 10.08
N ALA A 49 -12.97 -3.20 10.09
CA ALA A 49 -12.22 -3.38 11.33
C ALA A 49 -12.25 -2.10 12.17
N PHE A 50 -12.40 -2.26 13.48
CA PHE A 50 -12.29 -1.16 14.42
C PHE A 50 -10.84 -0.68 14.45
N MET A 51 -10.64 0.61 14.15
CA MET A 51 -9.32 1.25 14.22
C MET A 51 -9.25 2.10 15.47
N GLU A 52 -8.19 1.89 16.26
CA GLU A 52 -8.00 2.60 17.52
C GLU A 52 -7.32 3.94 17.25
N PRO A 53 -7.73 5.03 17.92
CA PRO A 53 -6.97 6.27 17.88
C PRO A 53 -5.54 6.03 18.36
N TYR A 54 -4.57 6.57 17.61
CA TYR A 54 -3.17 6.53 18.04
C TYR A 54 -2.95 7.34 19.32
N PHE A 55 -3.72 8.42 19.50
CA PHE A 55 -3.73 9.23 20.70
C PHE A 55 -4.94 8.89 21.58
N GLY A 56 -4.70 8.35 22.77
CA GLY A 56 -5.70 8.24 23.83
C GLY A 56 -5.94 9.58 24.52
N PRO A 57 -7.16 9.88 24.99
CA PRO A 57 -7.48 11.12 25.72
C PRO A 57 -6.73 11.28 27.07
N ASP A 58 -6.08 10.22 27.53
CA ASP A 58 -5.32 10.14 28.78
C ASP A 58 -3.80 10.19 28.58
N GLY A 59 -3.33 10.27 27.34
CA GLY A 59 -1.89 10.28 27.01
C GLY A 59 -1.16 9.01 27.46
N SER A 60 -1.88 7.93 27.78
CA SER A 60 -1.26 6.68 28.21
C SER A 60 -0.62 5.99 26.99
N PRO A 61 0.66 5.60 27.06
CA PRO A 61 1.29 4.84 25.98
C PRO A 61 0.54 3.53 25.78
N HIS A 62 0.21 3.22 24.52
CA HIS A 62 -0.37 1.92 24.15
C HIS A 62 0.56 0.78 24.64
N ALA A 63 0.00 -0.15 25.41
CA ALA A 63 0.70 -1.32 25.93
C ALA A 63 1.07 -2.27 24.76
N GLY A 64 2.23 -2.04 24.14
CA GLY A 64 2.71 -2.87 23.03
C GLY A 64 3.83 -2.29 22.18
N CYS A 65 4.30 -1.07 22.44
CA CYS A 65 5.44 -0.50 21.75
C CYS A 65 6.72 -0.75 22.59
N HIS A 66 7.54 -1.72 22.20
CA HIS A 66 8.90 -1.85 22.73
C HIS A 66 9.85 -0.95 21.93
N ASP A 67 10.68 -0.21 22.67
CA ASP A 67 11.76 0.62 22.15
C ASP A 67 12.79 -0.23 21.41
N ALA A 68 13.16 0.19 20.20
CA ALA A 68 14.34 -0.33 19.50
C ALA A 68 15.50 0.64 19.73
N ASP A 69 16.64 0.09 20.12
CA ASP A 69 17.86 0.79 20.51
C ASP A 69 18.31 1.86 19.50
N ALA A 70 18.54 3.05 20.04
CA ALA A 70 19.05 4.20 19.33
C ALA A 70 20.57 4.08 19.13
N ALA A 71 20.99 3.75 17.91
CA ALA A 71 22.34 4.06 17.44
C ALA A 71 22.33 4.50 15.97
N ASP A 72 22.98 5.63 15.75
CA ASP A 72 23.56 6.15 14.52
C ASP A 72 22.63 6.63 13.39
N LEU A 73 22.34 7.94 13.37
CA LEU A 73 21.92 8.65 12.15
C LEU A 73 22.47 10.09 12.10
N TYR A 74 23.42 10.33 11.21
CA TYR A 74 23.52 11.57 10.44
C TYR A 74 23.74 11.21 8.96
N PRO A 75 22.96 11.74 8.00
CA PRO A 75 23.33 11.67 6.59
C PRO A 75 24.09 12.93 6.14
N GLY A 76 25.14 12.70 5.34
CA GLY A 76 25.98 13.73 4.71
C GLY A 76 25.28 14.51 3.59
N ARG A 77 25.77 15.74 3.38
CA ARG A 77 25.29 16.73 2.41
C ARG A 77 25.87 16.48 1.01
N ILE A 78 25.04 16.42 -0.03
CA ILE A 78 25.47 16.48 -1.44
C ILE A 78 24.64 17.56 -2.17
N GLY A 79 25.31 18.55 -2.76
CA GLY A 79 24.69 19.49 -3.73
C GLY A 79 25.42 20.85 -3.87
N PRO A 80 25.59 21.40 -5.10
CA PRO A 80 26.22 22.70 -5.31
C PRO A 80 25.28 23.88 -4.99
N ARG A 81 25.88 25.04 -4.68
CA ARG A 81 25.21 26.31 -4.29
C ARG A 81 24.49 26.98 -5.48
N PRO A 82 23.38 27.70 -5.26
CA PRO A 82 22.60 28.33 -6.32
C PRO A 82 23.15 29.72 -6.70
N GLY A 83 23.15 30.03 -8.00
CA GLY A 83 23.52 31.33 -8.56
C GLY A 83 23.31 31.46 -10.08
N ASP A 84 22.46 30.63 -10.69
CA ASP A 84 22.16 30.72 -12.13
C ASP A 84 20.70 31.18 -12.30
N GLU A 85 20.55 32.46 -12.64
CA GLU A 85 19.28 33.16 -12.82
C GLU A 85 19.02 33.36 -14.31
N THR A 86 18.61 32.33 -15.04
CA THR A 86 17.99 32.56 -16.35
C THR A 86 16.88 31.55 -16.61
N LEU A 87 15.71 32.08 -16.98
CA LEU A 87 14.50 31.43 -17.50
C LEU A 87 13.39 31.14 -16.46
N ASP A 88 12.19 31.62 -16.81
CA ASP A 88 10.87 31.39 -16.18
C ASP A 88 10.80 30.04 -15.46
N PRO A 89 10.50 29.94 -14.15
CA PRO A 89 10.73 28.72 -13.41
C PRO A 89 9.78 27.62 -13.91
N PRO A 90 10.28 26.60 -14.65
CA PRO A 90 9.51 25.38 -14.78
C PRO A 90 9.39 24.79 -13.38
N ILE A 91 8.29 24.13 -13.07
CA ILE A 91 8.12 23.39 -11.80
C ILE A 91 9.30 22.40 -11.70
N TYR A 92 10.36 22.76 -10.96
CA TYR A 92 11.54 21.93 -10.86
C TYR A 92 11.13 20.70 -10.05
N LEU A 93 11.20 19.54 -10.69
CA LEU A 93 11.08 18.27 -10.01
C LEU A 93 12.46 17.93 -9.46
N LEU A 94 12.65 18.04 -8.15
CA LEU A 94 13.87 17.56 -7.50
C LEU A 94 13.89 16.03 -7.62
N GLU A 95 14.88 15.48 -8.33
CA GLU A 95 15.16 14.06 -8.30
C GLU A 95 15.96 13.74 -7.05
N CYS A 96 15.30 13.19 -6.03
CA CYS A 96 15.96 12.67 -4.82
C CYS A 96 15.61 11.18 -4.70
N CYS A 97 16.65 10.34 -4.61
CA CYS A 97 16.53 8.87 -4.70
C CYS A 97 15.91 8.38 -6.02
N GLY A 98 16.18 9.07 -7.14
CA GLY A 98 15.66 8.70 -8.46
C GLY A 98 14.16 8.94 -8.65
N GLN A 99 13.54 9.79 -7.83
CA GLN A 99 12.11 10.14 -7.94
C GLN A 99 11.91 11.65 -8.03
N LYS A 100 11.06 12.06 -8.97
CA LYS A 100 10.63 13.44 -9.19
C LYS A 100 9.78 13.92 -8.00
N ARG A 101 10.25 14.95 -7.29
CA ARG A 101 9.55 15.59 -6.16
C ARG A 101 9.22 17.04 -6.51
N PRO A 102 8.01 17.53 -6.21
CA PRO A 102 7.67 18.94 -6.37
C PRO A 102 8.63 19.79 -5.52
N TRP A 103 9.37 20.70 -6.15
CA TRP A 103 10.16 21.68 -5.41
C TRP A 103 9.24 22.76 -4.85
N ALA A 104 9.13 22.81 -3.53
CA ALA A 104 8.48 23.90 -2.84
C ALA A 104 9.58 24.75 -2.18
N ARG A 105 10.11 25.74 -2.90
CA ARG A 105 11.13 26.68 -2.40
C ARG A 105 10.68 27.40 -1.12
N ASP A 106 9.38 27.54 -0.92
CA ASP A 106 8.82 28.46 0.07
C ASP A 106 8.16 27.76 1.27
N THR A 107 8.13 26.42 1.30
CA THR A 107 7.55 25.68 2.43
C THR A 107 8.64 25.02 3.26
N HIS A 108 8.91 25.63 4.41
CA HIS A 108 9.73 25.06 5.47
C HIS A 108 8.84 24.76 6.66
N LEU A 109 9.08 23.63 7.32
CA LEU A 109 8.49 23.30 8.61
C LEU A 109 9.62 23.15 9.60
N GLN A 110 9.63 24.01 10.62
CA GLN A 110 10.48 23.84 11.78
C GLN A 110 9.67 23.19 12.89
N VAL A 111 10.17 22.07 13.39
CA VAL A 111 9.59 21.38 14.54
C VAL A 111 10.50 21.64 15.73
N ALA A 112 9.94 22.23 16.80
CA ALA A 112 10.67 22.48 18.03
C ALA A 112 10.38 21.35 19.04
N ALA A 113 11.43 20.82 19.64
CA ALA A 113 11.31 19.94 20.80
C ALA A 113 11.16 20.78 22.08
N GLN A 114 10.31 20.35 23.00
CA GLN A 114 10.18 20.95 24.32
C GLN A 114 11.26 20.44 25.29
N GLY A 115 11.84 19.26 25.00
CA GLY A 115 12.92 18.65 25.77
C GLY A 115 14.21 18.47 24.96
N GLU A 116 15.08 17.59 25.46
CA GLU A 116 16.34 17.24 24.80
C GLU A 116 16.14 16.49 23.48
N PHE A 117 15.05 15.73 23.38
CA PHE A 117 14.71 14.93 22.21
C PHE A 117 13.36 15.34 21.65
N LEU A 118 13.24 15.24 20.33
CA LEU A 118 11.98 15.40 19.64
C LEU A 118 11.14 14.13 19.78
N THR A 119 9.96 14.25 20.37
CA THR A 119 9.01 13.14 20.47
C THR A 119 8.21 12.97 19.18
N VAL A 120 7.72 11.75 18.95
CA VAL A 120 6.81 11.48 17.82
C VAL A 120 5.58 12.37 17.90
N HIS A 121 5.04 12.58 19.11
CA HIS A 121 3.88 13.44 19.30
C HIS A 121 4.16 14.89 18.86
N GLU A 122 5.26 15.50 19.31
CA GLU A 122 5.62 16.87 18.90
C GLU A 122 5.82 16.98 17.39
N TYR A 123 6.49 16.00 16.78
CA TYR A 123 6.67 15.97 15.33
C TYR A 123 5.35 15.92 14.59
N VAL A 124 4.50 14.95 14.92
CA VAL A 124 3.23 14.76 14.24
C VAL A 124 2.28 15.94 14.49
N SER A 125 2.26 16.50 15.70
CA SER A 125 1.46 17.66 16.06
C SER A 125 1.84 18.93 15.28
N ALA A 126 3.10 19.07 14.88
CA ALA A 126 3.53 20.15 13.98
C ALA A 126 3.29 19.82 12.50
N VAL A 127 3.55 18.59 12.08
CA VAL A 127 3.49 18.18 10.68
C VAL A 127 2.07 18.06 10.17
N HIS A 128 1.14 17.56 10.98
CA HIS A 128 -0.23 17.32 10.53
C HIS A 128 -0.96 18.62 10.12
N PRO A 129 -1.01 19.68 10.96
CA PRO A 129 -1.64 20.94 10.55
C PRO A 129 -0.92 21.59 9.34
N TRP A 130 0.41 21.44 9.25
CA TRP A 130 1.18 21.93 8.12
C TRP A 130 0.81 21.22 6.80
N LEU A 131 0.72 19.88 6.81
CA LEU A 131 0.23 19.11 5.67
C LEU A 131 -1.22 19.49 5.30
N MET A 132 -2.07 19.69 6.30
CA MET A 132 -3.46 20.13 6.10
C MET A 132 -3.54 21.51 5.47
N ALA A 133 -2.69 22.46 5.88
CA ALA A 133 -2.63 23.80 5.28
C ALA A 133 -2.20 23.76 3.80
N MET A 134 -1.42 22.75 3.40
CA MET A 134 -0.99 22.55 2.01
C MET A 134 -1.89 21.62 1.21
N ARG A 135 -3.04 21.19 1.76
CA ARG A 135 -3.92 20.20 1.13
C ARG A 135 -4.30 20.58 -0.30
N ASP A 136 -4.64 21.84 -0.56
CA ASP A 136 -4.99 22.31 -1.90
C ASP A 136 -3.85 22.16 -2.90
N THR A 137 -2.62 22.47 -2.46
CA THR A 137 -1.41 22.30 -3.26
C THR A 137 -1.12 20.82 -3.51
N LEU A 138 -1.31 19.97 -2.49
CA LEU A 138 -1.16 18.52 -2.62
C LEU A 138 -2.13 17.97 -3.65
N LEU A 139 -3.40 18.35 -3.62
CA LEU A 139 -4.41 17.91 -4.60
C LEU A 139 -4.10 18.36 -6.02
N ASP A 140 -3.59 19.58 -6.19
CA ASP A 140 -3.18 20.10 -7.51
C ASP A 140 -1.98 19.32 -8.07
N VAL A 141 -0.95 19.18 -7.26
CA VAL A 141 0.30 18.54 -7.68
C VAL A 141 0.14 17.03 -7.88
N LEU A 142 -0.56 16.34 -6.98
CA LEU A 142 -0.85 14.91 -7.14
C LEU A 142 -1.74 14.66 -8.36
N GLY A 143 -2.72 15.54 -8.61
CA GLY A 143 -3.52 15.53 -9.84
C GLY A 143 -2.64 15.54 -11.08
N LYS A 144 -1.76 16.56 -11.18
CA LYS A 144 -0.82 16.73 -12.29
C LYS A 144 0.13 15.55 -12.45
N MET A 145 0.62 14.98 -11.34
CA MET A 145 1.52 13.81 -11.37
C MET A 145 0.83 12.55 -11.92
N ASP A 146 -0.45 12.35 -11.61
CA ASP A 146 -1.25 11.23 -12.14
C ASP A 146 -1.80 11.50 -13.55
N GLY A 147 -1.39 12.60 -14.20
CA GLY A 147 -1.85 13.00 -15.53
C GLY A 147 -3.30 13.48 -15.57
N THR A 148 -3.85 13.78 -14.39
CA THR A 148 -5.22 14.27 -14.20
C THR A 148 -5.21 15.77 -13.89
N PRO A 149 -6.34 16.50 -14.08
CA PRO A 149 -6.48 17.83 -13.48
C PRO A 149 -6.39 17.75 -11.95
N LYS A 150 -6.30 18.90 -11.28
CA LYS A 150 -6.35 19.01 -9.81
C LYS A 150 -7.43 18.09 -9.25
N TRP A 151 -7.07 17.27 -8.27
CA TRP A 151 -8.02 16.37 -7.63
C TRP A 151 -9.12 17.15 -6.89
N PRO A 152 -10.35 16.60 -6.81
CA PRO A 152 -11.45 17.23 -6.07
C PRO A 152 -11.08 17.51 -4.60
N PRO A 153 -11.54 18.62 -3.99
CA PRO A 153 -11.26 18.94 -2.59
C PRO A 153 -11.74 17.89 -1.59
N GLU A 154 -12.77 17.13 -1.95
CA GLU A 154 -13.36 16.03 -1.18
C GLU A 154 -12.52 14.74 -1.23
N THR A 155 -11.44 14.73 -2.02
CA THR A 155 -10.58 13.56 -2.17
C THR A 155 -9.94 13.19 -0.84
N LYS A 156 -10.22 11.98 -0.36
CA LYS A 156 -9.65 11.49 0.89
C LYS A 156 -8.19 11.12 0.71
N LEU A 157 -7.30 11.85 1.39
CA LEU A 157 -5.86 11.64 1.34
C LEU A 157 -5.37 10.86 2.56
N ALA A 158 -4.40 9.98 2.34
CA ALA A 158 -3.70 9.25 3.39
C ALA A 158 -2.19 9.18 3.11
N VAL A 159 -1.40 9.02 4.17
CA VAL A 159 0.04 8.72 4.07
C VAL A 159 0.20 7.23 3.75
N LEU A 160 0.91 6.95 2.66
CA LEU A 160 1.14 5.63 2.10
C LEU A 160 2.61 5.22 2.32
N TYR A 161 2.82 4.03 2.86
CA TYR A 161 4.13 3.38 2.87
C TYR A 161 4.17 2.30 1.79
N LEU A 162 5.00 2.49 0.77
CA LEU A 162 5.10 1.62 -0.41
C LEU A 162 6.34 0.71 -0.34
N GLY A 163 6.59 0.08 0.81
CA GLY A 163 7.82 -0.68 1.03
C GLY A 163 9.03 0.23 1.29
N PRO A 164 10.29 -0.21 1.08
CA PRO A 164 11.50 0.51 1.49
C PRO A 164 11.73 1.86 0.77
N GLY A 165 10.78 2.30 -0.06
CA GLY A 165 10.77 3.61 -0.68
C GLY A 165 10.32 4.73 0.27
N PRO A 166 10.36 5.98 -0.22
CA PRO A 166 9.90 7.13 0.56
C PRO A 166 8.39 7.05 0.83
N LEU A 167 7.97 7.61 1.97
CA LEU A 167 6.56 7.87 2.25
C LEU A 167 5.94 8.69 1.12
N ARG A 168 4.71 8.33 0.76
CA ARG A 168 3.91 9.05 -0.25
C ARG A 168 2.62 9.54 0.36
N ILE A 169 2.00 10.53 -0.27
CA ILE A 169 0.62 10.92 -0.01
C ILE A 169 -0.18 10.52 -1.23
N GLY A 170 -1.34 9.90 -1.01
CA GLY A 170 -2.23 9.49 -2.10
C GLY A 170 -3.63 9.24 -1.58
N HIS A 171 -4.44 8.59 -2.41
CA HIS A 171 -5.80 8.25 -2.02
C HIS A 171 -5.84 7.22 -0.87
N GLU A 172 -6.83 7.41 0.01
CA GLU A 172 -7.10 6.53 1.15
C GLU A 172 -7.36 5.07 0.75
N ASP A 173 -8.05 4.84 -0.36
CA ASP A 173 -8.38 3.51 -0.89
C ASP A 173 -7.14 2.73 -1.36
N LYS A 174 -6.09 3.42 -1.81
CA LYS A 174 -4.79 2.80 -2.13
C LYS A 174 -4.14 2.24 -0.87
N TRP A 175 -4.20 2.95 0.26
CA TRP A 175 -3.71 2.42 1.55
C TRP A 175 -4.44 1.12 1.89
N ALA A 176 -5.78 1.15 1.85
CA ALA A 176 -6.62 0.01 2.18
C ALA A 176 -6.31 -1.18 1.27
N THR A 177 -6.13 -0.96 -0.04
CA THR A 177 -5.83 -2.00 -1.03
C THR A 177 -4.50 -2.70 -0.76
N TRP A 178 -3.49 -1.94 -0.32
CA TRP A 178 -2.13 -2.45 -0.14
C TRP A 178 -1.93 -3.17 1.19
N HIS A 179 -2.77 -2.84 2.17
CA HIS A 179 -2.79 -3.50 3.47
C HIS A 179 -3.84 -4.61 3.52
N LYS A 180 -4.56 -4.93 2.42
CA LYS A 180 -5.48 -6.08 2.42
C LYS A 180 -4.71 -7.34 2.72
N ARG A 181 -5.30 -8.19 3.56
CA ARG A 181 -4.80 -9.54 3.78
C ARG A 181 -4.72 -10.27 2.43
N PRO A 182 -3.56 -10.84 2.06
CA PRO A 182 -3.48 -11.66 0.87
C PRO A 182 -4.49 -12.81 1.00
N PRO A 183 -5.14 -13.21 -0.09
CA PRO A 183 -6.07 -14.34 -0.06
C PRO A 183 -5.32 -15.55 0.50
N VAL A 184 -5.89 -16.20 1.51
CA VAL A 184 -5.32 -17.42 2.09
C VAL A 184 -5.14 -18.41 0.95
N VAL A 185 -3.89 -18.63 0.53
CA VAL A 185 -3.56 -19.67 -0.45
C VAL A 185 -3.89 -20.98 0.24
N ARG A 186 -5.03 -21.58 -0.12
CA ARG A 186 -5.36 -22.92 0.36
C ARG A 186 -4.20 -23.83 -0.05
N PRO A 187 -3.59 -24.58 0.88
CA PRO A 187 -2.54 -25.51 0.52
C PRO A 187 -3.06 -26.44 -0.59
N ALA A 188 -2.22 -26.70 -1.60
CA ALA A 188 -2.57 -27.44 -2.81
C ALA A 188 -3.06 -28.88 -2.57
N ILE A 189 -3.05 -29.33 -1.31
CA ILE A 189 -3.48 -30.67 -0.87
C ILE A 189 -4.97 -30.92 -1.18
N ASP A 190 -5.81 -29.88 -1.19
CA ASP A 190 -7.24 -30.01 -1.52
C ASP A 190 -7.56 -29.74 -3.01
N GLN A 191 -6.56 -29.44 -3.84
CA GLN A 191 -6.78 -29.21 -5.27
C GLN A 191 -6.61 -30.52 -6.03
N PRO A 192 -7.61 -30.98 -6.80
CA PRO A 192 -7.42 -32.12 -7.68
C PRO A 192 -6.27 -31.81 -8.65
N SER A 193 -5.43 -32.81 -8.89
CA SER A 193 -4.29 -32.69 -9.79
C SER A 193 -4.75 -32.16 -11.15
N ALA A 194 -3.83 -31.53 -11.91
CA ALA A 194 -4.15 -31.06 -13.26
C ALA A 194 -4.74 -32.18 -14.13
N GLU A 195 -4.23 -33.40 -13.98
CA GLU A 195 -4.71 -34.60 -14.66
C GLU A 195 -6.14 -34.98 -14.24
N GLU A 196 -6.45 -34.91 -12.95
CA GLU A 196 -7.78 -35.23 -12.45
C GLU A 196 -8.82 -34.20 -12.90
N ARG A 197 -8.43 -32.92 -12.98
CA ARG A 197 -9.25 -31.86 -13.59
C ARG A 197 -9.51 -32.13 -15.08
N GLN A 198 -8.48 -32.55 -15.82
CA GLN A 198 -8.60 -32.89 -17.23
C GLN A 198 -9.49 -34.13 -17.45
N ARG A 199 -9.36 -35.17 -16.61
CA ARG A 199 -10.21 -36.37 -16.66
C ARG A 199 -11.68 -36.02 -16.43
N ARG A 200 -11.99 -35.21 -15.40
CA ARG A 200 -13.35 -34.75 -15.11
C ARG A 200 -13.92 -33.90 -16.25
N ALA A 201 -13.10 -33.10 -16.92
CA ALA A 201 -13.53 -32.30 -18.07
C ALA A 201 -13.90 -33.18 -19.28
N ILE A 202 -13.08 -34.19 -19.58
CA ILE A 202 -13.34 -35.15 -20.66
C ILE A 202 -14.59 -35.98 -20.34
N GLU A 203 -14.75 -36.44 -19.11
CA GLU A 203 -15.92 -37.21 -18.68
C GLU A 203 -17.22 -36.40 -18.84
N ARG A 204 -17.21 -35.11 -18.45
CA ARG A 204 -18.35 -34.21 -18.67
C ARG A 204 -18.64 -33.99 -20.15
N MET A 205 -17.61 -33.90 -20.97
CA MET A 205 -17.76 -33.75 -22.42
C MET A 205 -18.41 -35.00 -23.04
N MET A 206 -17.95 -36.19 -22.64
CA MET A 206 -18.50 -37.47 -23.11
C MET A 206 -19.92 -37.71 -22.60
N ALA A 207 -20.24 -37.32 -21.37
CA ALA A 207 -21.60 -37.40 -20.84
C ALA A 207 -22.57 -36.49 -21.62
N ARG A 208 -22.12 -35.29 -22.01
CA ARG A 208 -22.91 -34.37 -22.84
C ARG A 208 -23.14 -34.92 -24.24
N SER A 209 -22.10 -35.48 -24.88
CA SER A 209 -22.26 -36.08 -26.21
C SER A 209 -23.19 -37.30 -26.18
N ALA A 210 -23.03 -38.18 -25.19
CA ALA A 210 -23.91 -39.34 -25.01
C ALA A 210 -25.37 -38.94 -24.78
N ALA A 211 -25.63 -37.87 -24.01
CA ALA A 211 -26.98 -37.35 -23.81
C ALA A 211 -27.60 -36.82 -25.11
N MET A 212 -26.82 -36.12 -25.95
CA MET A 212 -27.31 -35.63 -27.25
C MET A 212 -27.65 -36.76 -28.21
N ILE A 213 -26.85 -37.84 -28.22
CA ILE A 213 -27.11 -39.01 -29.07
C ILE A 213 -28.43 -39.68 -28.67
N ARG A 214 -28.62 -39.95 -27.37
CA ARG A 214 -29.87 -40.55 -26.88
C ARG A 214 -31.11 -39.72 -27.20
N ALA A 215 -31.03 -38.40 -27.01
CA ALA A 215 -32.14 -37.51 -27.35
C ALA A 215 -32.51 -37.58 -28.84
N ARG A 216 -31.51 -37.69 -29.72
CA ARG A 216 -31.72 -37.82 -31.16
C ARG A 216 -32.30 -39.19 -31.56
N GLU A 217 -31.87 -40.25 -30.88
CA GLU A 217 -32.42 -41.60 -31.07
C GLU A 217 -33.88 -41.69 -30.60
N GLU A 218 -34.21 -41.07 -29.46
CA GLU A 218 -35.58 -40.98 -28.95
C GLU A 218 -36.49 -40.20 -29.90
N GLU A 219 -36.02 -39.06 -30.44
CA GLU A 219 -36.76 -38.30 -31.44
C GLU A 219 -37.00 -39.09 -32.73
N ALA A 220 -35.97 -39.79 -33.23
CA ALA A 220 -36.09 -40.64 -34.41
C ALA A 220 -37.08 -41.80 -34.19
N ALA A 221 -37.07 -42.42 -33.00
CA ALA A 221 -38.01 -43.47 -32.64
C ALA A 221 -39.47 -42.95 -32.61
N ARG A 222 -39.69 -41.75 -32.04
CA ARG A 222 -41.01 -41.11 -32.03
C ARG A 222 -41.53 -40.79 -33.43
N VAL A 223 -40.66 -40.30 -34.31
CA VAL A 223 -41.03 -40.02 -35.72
C VAL A 223 -41.39 -41.32 -36.45
N ALA A 224 -40.60 -42.38 -36.27
CA ALA A 224 -40.86 -43.68 -36.88
C ALA A 224 -42.16 -44.35 -36.37
N GLU A 225 -42.56 -44.09 -35.12
CA GLU A 225 -43.84 -44.55 -34.58
C GLU A 225 -45.02 -43.79 -35.18
N MET A 226 -44.92 -42.45 -35.28
CA MET A 226 -45.95 -41.63 -35.96
C MET A 226 -46.10 -41.99 -37.45
N GLU A 227 -45.04 -42.44 -38.13
CA GLU A 227 -45.12 -42.89 -39.52
C GLU A 227 -45.79 -44.26 -39.70
N LYS A 228 -45.79 -45.11 -38.66
CA LYS A 228 -46.49 -46.42 -38.71
C LYS A 228 -47.99 -46.32 -38.45
N GLU A 229 -48.44 -45.23 -37.84
CA GLU A 229 -49.84 -45.00 -37.48
C GLU A 229 -50.64 -44.26 -38.57
N LYS A 230 -50.01 -43.98 -39.71
CA LYS A 230 -50.57 -43.26 -40.86
C LYS A 230 -50.80 -44.18 -42.06
#